data_AF-A0A7W1U5U7-F1
#
_entry.id   AF-A0A7W1U5U7-F1
#
_cell.length_a   1.000
_cell.length_b   1.000
_cell.length_c   1.000
_cell.angle_alpha   90.00
_cell.angle_beta   90.00
_cell.angle_gamma   90.00
#
_symmetry.space_group_name_H-M   'P 1'
#
loop_
_entity.id
_entity.type
_entity.pdbx_description
1 polymer ?
#
loop_
_entity_poly.entity_id
_entity_poly.type
_entity_poly.pdbx_seq_one_letter_code
_entity_poly.pdbx_strand_id
1 'polypeptide(L)'
;MKARPRFSANASLFSRVLPVALLALGAVPVKAAPPASDAFTVQSYPVGRCPRGMVSDGVNLWVVNLCDNTVSKLRQSDGALLGTFPTGVQPLSCAFDGANIW
;
A
#
# COMPACT_ATOMS: atom_id res chain seq x y z
N MET A 1 -37.89 -39.33 58.74
CA MET A 1 -37.16 -38.48 57.75
C MET A 1 -37.46 -39.06 56.38
N LYS A 2 -38.50 -38.59 55.68
CA LYS A 2 -38.60 -37.42 54.78
C LYS A 2 -38.68 -37.92 53.33
N ALA A 3 -39.90 -37.98 52.82
CA ALA A 3 -40.22 -38.26 51.42
C ALA A 3 -39.81 -37.10 50.51
N ARG A 4 -39.52 -37.41 49.23
CA ARG A 4 -40.28 -36.93 48.05
C ARG A 4 -39.66 -37.51 46.75
N PRO A 5 -40.46 -38.11 45.85
CA PRO A 5 -40.07 -38.38 44.47
C PRO A 5 -40.45 -37.18 43.58
N ARG A 6 -39.74 -36.95 42.47
CA ARG A 6 -40.27 -36.28 41.25
C ARG A 6 -39.53 -36.76 40.00
N PHE A 7 -40.32 -37.20 39.03
CA PHE A 7 -39.97 -37.52 37.64
C PHE A 7 -39.93 -36.27 36.75
N SER A 8 -39.38 -36.44 35.54
CA SER A 8 -39.49 -35.62 34.30
C SER A 8 -38.46 -34.48 34.15
N ALA A 9 -37.87 -34.18 32.98
CA ALA A 9 -38.11 -34.60 31.60
C ALA A 9 -36.90 -34.25 30.68
N ASN A 10 -37.00 -34.66 29.41
CA ASN A 10 -36.38 -34.12 28.17
C ASN A 10 -34.94 -34.58 27.86
N ALA A 11 -34.70 -35.60 27.03
CA ALA A 11 -35.00 -35.75 25.59
C ALA A 11 -34.31 -34.70 24.70
N SER A 12 -33.25 -35.10 23.99
CA SER A 12 -33.27 -35.26 22.53
C SER A 12 -31.85 -35.32 21.93
N LEU A 13 -31.70 -36.24 20.99
CA LEU A 13 -30.54 -36.50 20.15
C LEU A 13 -30.35 -35.32 19.19
N PHE A 14 -29.18 -34.67 19.21
CA PHE A 14 -28.82 -33.67 18.21
C PHE A 14 -28.45 -34.36 16.88
N SER A 15 -29.46 -34.67 16.08
CA SER A 15 -29.34 -34.86 14.63
C SER A 15 -28.84 -33.54 14.02
N ARG A 16 -27.57 -33.50 13.62
CA ARG A 16 -26.93 -32.33 13.00
C ARG A 16 -27.26 -32.31 11.50
N VAL A 17 -28.37 -31.70 11.14
CA VAL A 17 -28.56 -31.18 9.78
C VAL A 17 -27.69 -29.93 9.65
N LEU A 18 -26.70 -29.93 8.74
CA LEU A 18 -25.99 -28.72 8.39
C LEU A 18 -26.95 -27.83 7.58
N PRO A 19 -27.24 -26.58 7.98
CA PRO A 19 -27.91 -25.66 7.09
C PRO A 19 -26.93 -25.28 5.97
N VAL A 20 -27.40 -25.39 4.72
CA VAL A 20 -26.78 -24.70 3.58
C VAL A 20 -26.87 -23.21 3.89
N ALA A 21 -25.74 -22.60 4.23
CA ALA A 21 -25.67 -21.16 4.45
C ALA A 21 -25.89 -20.46 3.10
N LEU A 22 -27.06 -19.85 2.96
CA LEU A 22 -27.38 -18.89 1.92
C LEU A 22 -26.31 -17.79 1.95
N LEU A 23 -25.62 -17.57 0.81
CA LEU A 23 -24.70 -16.44 0.63
C LEU A 23 -25.48 -15.13 0.86
N ALA A 24 -25.44 -14.62 2.08
CA ALA A 24 -25.74 -13.22 2.32
C ALA A 24 -24.61 -12.44 1.64
N LEU A 25 -24.92 -11.85 0.48
CA LEU A 25 -24.10 -10.82 -0.13
C LEU A 25 -24.10 -9.63 0.83
N GLY A 26 -23.28 -9.71 1.87
CA GLY A 26 -23.03 -8.60 2.77
C GLY A 26 -22.47 -7.49 1.89
N ALA A 27 -23.23 -6.42 1.71
CA ALA A 27 -22.70 -5.21 1.14
C ALA A 27 -21.49 -4.82 1.98
N VAL A 28 -20.28 -5.05 1.45
CA VAL A 28 -19.08 -4.41 1.99
C VAL A 28 -19.42 -2.92 1.95
N PRO A 29 -19.40 -2.20 3.07
CA PRO A 29 -19.65 -0.76 3.03
C PRO A 29 -18.58 -0.18 2.11
N VAL A 30 -18.96 0.16 0.87
CA VAL A 30 -18.10 0.93 0.01
C VAL A 30 -18.00 2.28 0.68
N LYS A 31 -16.86 2.52 1.34
CA LYS A 31 -16.50 3.86 1.80
C LYS A 31 -16.60 4.73 0.55
N ALA A 32 -17.58 5.64 0.52
CA ALA A 32 -17.72 6.57 -0.58
C ALA A 32 -16.33 7.14 -0.88
N ALA A 33 -15.88 7.01 -2.12
CA ALA A 33 -14.60 7.57 -2.53
C ALA A 33 -14.63 9.05 -2.13
N PRO A 34 -13.56 9.56 -1.49
CA PRO A 34 -13.50 10.98 -1.14
C PRO A 34 -13.79 11.81 -2.40
N PRO A 35 -14.45 12.98 -2.27
CA PRO A 35 -14.66 13.86 -3.41
C PRO A 35 -13.31 14.09 -4.10
N ALA A 36 -13.29 14.02 -5.43
CA ALA A 36 -12.08 14.28 -6.22
C ALA A 36 -11.70 15.77 -6.09
N SER A 37 -11.02 16.12 -5.00
CA SER A 37 -10.51 17.46 -4.74
C SER A 37 -9.41 17.41 -3.68
N ASP A 38 -8.33 18.14 -3.98
CA ASP A 38 -7.07 18.33 -3.27
C ASP A 38 -6.14 17.11 -3.24
N ALA A 39 -4.97 17.26 -3.87
CA ALA A 39 -3.93 16.24 -3.90
C ALA A 39 -3.56 15.80 -2.47
N PHE A 40 -3.91 14.57 -2.11
CA PHE A 40 -3.54 13.98 -0.82
C PHE A 40 -2.08 13.51 -0.89
N THR A 41 -1.17 14.31 -0.35
CA THR A 41 0.25 13.94 -0.24
C THR A 41 0.42 12.99 0.93
N VAL A 42 0.83 11.74 0.67
CA VAL A 42 1.12 10.75 1.71
C VAL A 42 2.43 11.10 2.40
N GLN A 43 3.50 11.29 1.62
CA GLN A 43 4.87 11.57 2.06
C GLN A 43 5.60 12.41 1.02
N SER A 44 6.63 13.13 1.46
CA SER A 44 7.54 13.90 0.61
C SER A 44 8.96 13.66 1.05
N TYR A 45 9.86 13.49 0.07
CA TYR A 45 11.27 13.25 0.30
C TYR A 45 12.09 14.31 -0.46
N PRO A 46 13.07 14.94 0.20
CA PRO A 46 13.85 15.99 -0.43
C PRO A 46 14.74 15.40 -1.54
N VAL A 47 14.79 16.12 -2.66
CA VAL A 47 15.72 15.93 -3.77
C VAL A 47 16.33 17.28 -4.14
N GLY A 48 17.04 17.37 -5.27
CA GLY A 48 17.56 18.64 -5.77
C GLY A 48 16.50 19.55 -6.37
N ARG A 49 16.94 20.69 -6.89
CA ARG A 49 16.10 21.74 -7.45
C ARG A 49 15.64 21.41 -8.86
N CYS A 50 14.40 21.82 -9.16
CA CYS A 50 13.74 21.62 -10.45
C CYS A 50 13.73 20.13 -10.87
N PRO A 51 13.09 19.22 -10.10
CA PRO A 51 12.95 17.84 -10.52
C PRO A 51 12.17 17.78 -11.84
N ARG A 52 12.71 17.08 -12.86
CA ARG A 52 12.12 17.04 -14.22
C ARG A 52 11.71 15.65 -14.68
N GLY A 53 12.46 14.62 -14.29
CA GLY A 53 12.22 13.23 -14.68
C GLY A 53 12.54 12.29 -13.54
N MET A 54 11.97 11.09 -13.60
CA MET A 54 12.29 10.02 -12.66
C MET A 54 12.17 8.64 -13.31
N VAL A 55 12.94 7.67 -12.78
CA VAL A 55 12.85 6.26 -13.16
C VAL A 55 13.07 5.38 -11.93
N SER A 56 12.53 4.15 -11.95
CA SER A 56 12.80 3.13 -10.93
C SER A 56 13.75 2.08 -11.49
N ASP A 57 14.73 1.63 -10.69
CA ASP A 57 15.57 0.47 -10.99
C ASP A 57 15.02 -0.83 -10.35
N GLY A 58 13.83 -0.78 -9.76
CA GLY A 58 13.19 -1.88 -9.02
C GLY A 58 13.45 -1.90 -7.51
N VAL A 59 14.47 -1.17 -7.02
CA VAL A 59 14.82 -1.07 -5.60
C VAL A 59 14.86 0.40 -5.14
N ASN A 60 15.21 1.29 -6.07
CA ASN A 60 15.47 2.70 -5.85
C ASN A 60 14.73 3.53 -6.89
N LEU A 61 14.41 4.76 -6.50
CA LEU A 61 13.93 5.81 -7.38
C LEU A 61 15.09 6.74 -7.70
N TRP A 62 15.23 7.08 -8.97
CA TRP A 62 16.22 8.02 -9.46
C TRP A 62 15.50 9.25 -9.98
N VAL A 63 15.87 10.44 -9.50
CA VAL A 63 15.20 11.70 -9.80
C VAL A 63 16.19 12.68 -10.40
N VAL A 64 15.88 13.22 -11.57
CA VAL A 64 16.70 14.19 -12.29
C VAL A 64 16.42 15.60 -11.80
N ASN A 65 17.45 16.29 -11.31
CA ASN A 65 17.38 17.64 -10.75
C ASN A 65 18.03 18.65 -11.72
N LEU A 66 17.22 19.26 -12.60
CA LEU A 66 17.71 20.07 -13.72
C LEU A 66 18.53 21.27 -13.26
N CYS A 67 18.08 21.98 -12.22
CA CYS A 67 18.72 23.22 -11.78
C CYS A 67 20.01 22.97 -10.98
N ASP A 68 20.24 21.73 -10.55
CA ASP A 68 21.43 21.33 -9.79
C ASP A 68 22.43 20.53 -10.62
N ASN A 69 22.09 20.12 -11.85
CA ASN A 69 22.92 19.23 -12.68
C ASN A 69 23.25 17.93 -11.93
N THR A 70 22.25 17.33 -11.28
CA THR A 70 22.41 16.09 -10.51
C THR A 70 21.26 15.13 -10.72
N VAL A 71 21.47 13.87 -10.34
CA VAL A 71 20.44 12.86 -10.12
C VAL A 71 20.48 12.42 -8.67
N SER A 72 19.33 12.44 -7.99
CA SER A 72 19.17 11.90 -6.64
C SER A 72 18.71 10.45 -6.69
N LYS A 73 19.32 9.58 -5.89
CA LYS A 73 18.90 8.20 -5.68
C LYS A 73 18.22 8.07 -4.32
N LEU A 74 16.98 7.65 -4.32
CA LEU A 74 16.16 7.42 -3.14
C LEU A 74 15.88 5.92 -3.02
N ARG A 75 15.91 5.36 -1.81
CA ARG A 75 15.42 4.00 -1.58
C ARG A 75 13.89 4.01 -1.71
N GLN A 76 13.34 3.07 -2.47
CA GLN A 76 11.90 3.06 -2.76
C GLN A 76 11.03 2.73 -1.54
N SER A 77 11.54 1.96 -0.56
CA SER A 77 10.76 1.51 0.59
C SER A 77 10.44 2.59 1.62
N ASP A 78 11.33 3.57 1.78
CA ASP A 78 11.28 4.56 2.85
C ASP A 78 11.68 5.98 2.40
N GLY A 79 12.01 6.17 1.13
CA GLY A 79 12.44 7.43 0.54
C GLY A 79 13.78 7.94 1.06
N ALA A 80 14.59 7.12 1.73
CA ALA A 80 15.91 7.53 2.20
C ALA A 80 16.80 7.95 1.02
N LEU A 81 17.41 9.13 1.10
CA LEU A 81 18.40 9.59 0.12
C LEU A 81 19.68 8.77 0.24
N LEU A 82 19.91 7.90 -0.75
CA LEU A 82 21.08 7.03 -0.83
C LEU A 82 22.27 7.72 -1.49
N GLY A 83 22.01 8.78 -2.27
CA GLY A 83 23.07 9.59 -2.87
C GLY A 83 22.54 10.63 -3.83
N THR A 84 23.41 11.58 -4.15
CA THR A 84 23.21 12.58 -5.20
C THR A 84 24.44 12.55 -6.09
N PHE A 85 24.23 12.35 -7.38
CA PHE A 85 25.28 12.11 -8.35
C PHE A 85 25.31 13.25 -9.36
N PRO A 86 26.47 13.85 -9.65
CA PRO A 86 26.58 14.87 -10.68
C PRO A 86 26.27 14.27 -12.05
N THR A 87 25.67 15.09 -12.92
CA THR A 87 25.45 14.78 -14.33
C THR A 87 26.17 15.77 -15.24
N GLY A 88 25.81 15.77 -16.53
CA GLY A 88 26.00 16.93 -17.40
C GLY A 88 25.06 18.09 -17.07
N VAL A 89 25.10 19.12 -17.89
CA VAL A 89 24.33 20.36 -17.72
C VAL A 89 22.86 20.14 -18.07
N GLN A 90 21.97 20.65 -17.22
CA GLN A 90 20.52 20.69 -17.40
C GLN A 90 19.91 19.35 -17.84
N PRO A 91 20.09 18.28 -17.04
CA PRO A 91 19.49 16.99 -17.37
C PRO A 91 17.96 17.10 -17.37
N LEU A 92 17.32 16.51 -18.38
CA LEU A 92 15.87 16.62 -18.59
C LEU A 92 15.11 15.36 -18.19
N SER A 93 15.69 14.19 -18.44
CA SER A 93 15.06 12.89 -18.24
C SER A 93 16.12 11.85 -17.92
N CYS A 94 15.67 10.66 -17.52
CA CYS A 94 16.50 9.50 -17.33
C CYS A 94 15.77 8.21 -17.75
N ALA A 95 16.52 7.19 -18.16
CA ALA A 95 16.02 5.85 -18.46
C ALA A 95 16.83 4.76 -17.73
N PHE A 96 16.23 3.59 -17.54
CA PHE A 96 16.88 2.42 -16.96
C PHE A 96 16.89 1.28 -17.97
N ASP A 97 18.07 0.72 -18.26
CA ASP A 97 18.26 -0.36 -19.24
C ASP A 97 18.36 -1.77 -18.61
N GLY A 98 18.23 -1.86 -17.28
CA GLY A 98 18.44 -3.09 -16.50
C GLY A 98 19.74 -3.11 -15.69
N ALA A 99 20.69 -2.21 -15.97
CA ALA A 99 21.95 -2.10 -15.24
C ALA A 99 22.36 -0.65 -14.94
N ASN A 100 22.07 0.28 -15.84
CA ASN A 100 22.52 1.67 -15.81
C ASN A 100 21.36 2.65 -15.90
N ILE A 101 21.60 3.84 -15.35
CA ILE A 101 20.75 5.01 -15.51
C ILE A 101 21.38 5.90 -16.59
N TRP A 102 20.63 6.13 -17.67
CA TRP A 102 21.00 6.97 -18.81
C TRP A 102 20.30 8.30 -18.77
#